data_AF-A0A068UJW1-F1
#
_entry.id   AF-A0A068UJW1-F1
#
_cell.length_a   1.000
_cell.length_b   1.000
_cell.length_c   1.000
_cell.angle_alpha   90.00
_cell.angle_beta   90.00
_cell.angle_gamma   90.00
#
_symmetry.space_group_name_H-M   'P 1'
#
loop_
_entity.id
_entity.type
_entity.pdbx_description
1 polymer ?
#
loop_
_entity_poly.entity_id
_entity_poly.type
_entity_poly.pdbx_seq_one_letter_code
_entity_poly.pdbx_strand_id
1 'polypeptide(L)'
;MLRVLPVELSCYASEEEIVRAIKPFIAKYFPVEAQKPHKFAVLYEARANIGIDRTKIIDAVAKSVPSPHKVDLSHPDIHIVVQIVKTVCLIGLVEKYKELAKFNVRQLTSSKS
;
A
#
# COMPACT_ATOMS: atom_id res chain seq x y z
N MET A 1 -4.38 1.70 20.06
CA MET A 1 -4.19 2.72 19.01
C MET A 1 -5.02 2.27 17.81
N LEU A 2 -6.08 2.99 17.43
CA LEU A 2 -6.87 2.69 16.23
C LEU A 2 -6.20 3.37 15.03
N ARG A 3 -5.75 2.60 14.04
CA ARG A 3 -5.35 3.09 12.72
C ARG A 3 -6.44 2.65 11.75
N VAL A 4 -7.01 3.60 11.02
CA VAL A 4 -7.91 3.29 9.90
C VAL A 4 -7.04 3.06 8.66
N LEU A 5 -7.15 1.88 8.06
CA LEU A 5 -6.53 1.59 6.78
C LEU A 5 -7.64 1.66 5.72
N PRO A 6 -7.55 2.54 4.72
CA PRO A 6 -8.45 2.50 3.58
C PRO A 6 -8.10 1.25 2.76
N VAL A 7 -8.70 0.12 3.14
CA VAL A 7 -8.60 -1.13 2.38
C VAL A 7 -9.59 -1.03 1.24
N GLU A 8 -9.09 -1.02 0.01
CA GLU A 8 -9.90 -0.97 -1.20
C GLU A 8 -9.97 -2.34 -1.89
N LEU A 9 -9.08 -3.26 -1.50
CA LEU A 9 -8.93 -4.56 -2.14
C LEU A 9 -8.59 -5.63 -1.10
N SER A 10 -9.17 -6.81 -1.27
CA SER A 10 -8.78 -8.01 -0.50
C SER A 10 -8.65 -9.22 -1.42
N CYS A 11 -7.70 -10.10 -1.13
CA CYS A 11 -7.45 -11.33 -1.89
C CYS A 11 -6.85 -12.40 -0.98
N TYR A 12 -6.68 -13.61 -1.51
CA TYR A 12 -5.94 -14.65 -0.80
C TYR A 12 -4.47 -14.26 -0.68
N ALA A 13 -3.85 -14.57 0.47
CA ALA A 13 -2.46 -14.26 0.74
C ALA A 13 -1.50 -15.20 -0.01
N SER A 14 -1.47 -15.05 -1.33
CA SER A 14 -0.50 -15.67 -2.23
C SER A 14 0.01 -14.63 -3.21
N GLU A 15 1.25 -14.77 -3.65
CA GLU A 15 1.88 -13.84 -4.59
C GLU A 15 1.06 -13.68 -5.88
N GLU A 16 0.60 -14.79 -6.46
CA GLU A 16 -0.17 -14.79 -7.72
C GLU A 16 -1.48 -14.02 -7.58
N GLU A 17 -2.24 -14.29 -6.52
CA GLU A 17 -3.51 -13.62 -6.28
C GLU A 17 -3.31 -12.14 -5.91
N ILE A 18 -2.26 -11.80 -5.16
CA ILE A 18 -1.91 -10.42 -4.83
C ILE A 18 -1.57 -9.63 -6.10
N VAL A 19 -0.72 -10.18 -6.97
CA VAL A 19 -0.35 -9.54 -8.25
C VAL A 19 -1.56 -9.41 -9.16
N ARG A 20 -2.42 -10.44 -9.23
CA ARG A 20 -3.65 -10.39 -10.02
C ARG A 20 -4.60 -9.30 -9.53
N ALA A 21 -4.80 -9.23 -8.22
CA ALA A 21 -5.75 -8.31 -7.61
C ALA A 21 -5.25 -6.86 -7.67
N ILE A 22 -3.93 -6.63 -7.54
CA ILE A 22 -3.38 -5.26 -7.53
C ILE A 22 -3.27 -4.64 -8.92
N LYS A 23 -3.15 -5.43 -10.00
CA LYS A 23 -3.06 -4.91 -11.38
C LYS A 23 -4.12 -3.85 -11.76
N PRO A 24 -5.44 -4.13 -11.62
CA PRO A 24 -6.47 -3.12 -11.93
C PRO A 24 -6.37 -1.90 -11.01
N PHE A 25 -5.89 -2.10 -9.79
CA PHE A 25 -5.70 -1.06 -8.80
C PHE A 25 -4.55 -0.12 -9.19
N ILE A 26 -3.39 -0.68 -9.55
CA ILE A 26 -2.25 0.09 -10.06
C ILE A 26 -2.65 0.87 -11.31
N ALA A 27 -3.33 0.26 -12.28
CA ALA A 27 -3.72 0.97 -13.50
C ALA A 27 -4.59 2.22 -13.23
N LYS A 28 -5.39 2.20 -12.16
CA LYS A 28 -6.23 3.33 -11.75
C LYS A 28 -5.44 4.48 -11.11
N TYR A 29 -4.44 4.17 -10.29
CA TYR A 29 -3.70 5.17 -9.49
C TYR A 29 -2.32 5.53 -10.07
N PHE A 30 -1.77 4.69 -10.95
CA PHE A 30 -0.50 4.86 -11.65
C PHE A 30 -0.72 4.76 -13.17
N PRO A 31 -1.44 5.73 -13.79
CA PRO A 31 -1.68 5.70 -15.22
C PRO A 31 -0.37 5.93 -15.99
N VAL A 32 -0.11 5.10 -16.99
CA VAL A 32 1.11 5.15 -17.82
C VAL A 32 1.26 6.48 -18.57
N GLU A 33 0.14 7.15 -18.84
CA GLU A 33 0.05 8.46 -19.49
C GLU A 33 0.28 9.64 -18.53
N ALA A 34 0.54 9.38 -17.23
CA ALA A 34 0.84 10.43 -16.27
C ALA A 34 2.08 11.23 -16.72
N GLN A 35 1.87 12.51 -17.05
CA GLN A 35 2.95 13.44 -17.40
C GLN A 35 3.99 13.61 -16.29
N LYS A 36 3.64 13.28 -15.04
CA LYS A 36 4.54 13.33 -13.88
C LYS A 36 4.71 11.93 -13.26
N PRO A 37 5.95 11.44 -13.15
CA PRO A 37 6.24 10.21 -12.41
C PRO A 37 5.89 10.35 -10.93
N HIS A 38 4.94 9.56 -10.44
CA HIS A 38 4.71 9.39 -9.00
C HIS A 38 5.80 8.56 -8.33
N LYS A 39 6.18 8.99 -7.13
CA LYS A 39 7.04 8.23 -6.21
C LYS A 39 6.17 7.40 -5.28
N PHE A 40 6.53 6.14 -5.06
CA PHE A 40 5.76 5.26 -4.19
C PHE A 40 6.62 4.44 -3.24
N ALA A 41 6.02 3.98 -2.15
CA ALA A 41 6.62 3.02 -1.24
C ALA A 41 5.63 1.91 -0.93
N VAL A 42 6.14 0.68 -0.81
CA VAL A 42 5.34 -0.49 -0.42
C VAL A 42 5.55 -0.75 1.07
N LEU A 43 4.48 -0.66 1.84
CA LEU A 43 4.45 -0.96 3.27
C LEU A 43 3.86 -2.34 3.49
N TYR A 44 4.64 -3.24 4.07
CA TYR A 44 4.20 -4.60 4.39
C TYR A 44 4.01 -4.77 5.89
N GLU A 45 2.84 -5.25 6.31
CA GLU A 45 2.57 -5.72 7.67
C GLU A 45 1.96 -7.13 7.62
N ALA A 46 2.41 -8.04 8.49
CA ALA A 46 1.82 -9.37 8.62
C ALA A 46 1.43 -9.65 10.08
N ARG A 47 0.28 -10.29 10.26
CA ARG A 47 -0.23 -10.73 11.57
C ARG A 47 -0.63 -12.19 11.49
N ALA A 48 -0.07 -13.02 12.37
CA ALA A 48 -0.32 -14.45 12.44
C ALA A 48 -0.11 -15.18 11.09
N ASN A 49 0.91 -14.77 10.33
CA ASN A 49 1.37 -15.46 9.13
C ASN A 49 2.90 -15.59 9.20
N ILE A 50 3.40 -16.82 9.08
CA ILE A 50 4.83 -17.16 9.09
C ILE A 50 5.31 -17.79 7.78
N GLY A 51 4.41 -18.05 6.83
CA GLY A 51 4.70 -18.81 5.62
C GLY A 51 5.00 -17.96 4.38
N ILE A 52 4.67 -16.66 4.42
CA ILE A 52 4.83 -15.76 3.27
C ILE A 52 6.09 -14.92 3.44
N ASP A 53 6.95 -14.98 2.43
CA ASP A 53 8.15 -14.14 2.37
C ASP A 53 7.76 -12.68 2.11
N ARG A 54 8.05 -11.84 3.11
CA ARG A 54 7.84 -10.39 3.06
C ARG A 54 8.49 -9.75 1.82
N THR A 55 9.75 -10.08 1.56
CA THR A 55 10.54 -9.47 0.48
C THR A 55 9.95 -9.85 -0.86
N LYS A 56 9.54 -11.10 -1.02
CA LYS A 56 8.89 -11.59 -2.23
C LYS A 56 7.62 -10.83 -2.56
N ILE A 57 6.76 -10.58 -1.57
CA ILE A 57 5.51 -9.82 -1.76
C ILE A 57 5.81 -8.35 -2.09
N ILE A 58 6.73 -7.72 -1.37
CA ILE A 58 7.12 -6.32 -1.64
C ILE A 58 7.63 -6.18 -3.07
N ASP A 59 8.51 -7.08 -3.51
CA ASP A 59 9.10 -7.05 -4.85
C ASP A 59 8.05 -7.31 -5.92
N ALA A 60 7.15 -8.27 -5.71
CA ALA A 60 6.06 -8.57 -6.64
C ALA A 60 5.11 -7.37 -6.81
N VAL A 61 4.78 -6.69 -5.72
CA VAL A 61 3.95 -5.48 -5.74
C VAL A 61 4.69 -4.32 -6.41
N ALA A 62 5.96 -4.09 -6.08
CA ALA A 62 6.76 -3.02 -6.68
C ALA A 62 6.93 -3.21 -8.20
N LYS A 63 7.15 -4.45 -8.66
CA LYS A 63 7.24 -4.80 -10.10
C LYS A 63 5.91 -4.66 -10.83
N SER A 64 4.79 -4.69 -10.11
CA SER A 64 3.46 -4.50 -10.72
C SER A 64 3.19 -3.03 -11.07
N VAL A 65 3.98 -2.08 -10.54
CA VAL A 65 3.87 -0.66 -10.86
C VAL A 65 4.64 -0.34 -12.15
N PRO A 66 3.98 0.21 -13.18
CA PRO A 66 4.64 0.50 -14.45
C PRO A 66 5.57 1.73 -14.36
N SER A 67 6.58 1.76 -15.25
CA SER A 67 7.35 2.98 -15.54
C SER A 67 6.41 4.07 -16.10
N PRO A 68 6.56 5.37 -15.79
CA PRO A 68 7.75 6.04 -15.24
C PRO A 68 7.83 6.10 -13.70
N HIS A 69 6.87 5.52 -12.98
CA HIS A 69 6.79 5.59 -11.52
C HIS A 69 7.99 4.92 -10.84
N LYS A 70 8.47 5.49 -9.74
CA LYS A 70 9.69 5.02 -9.05
C LYS A 70 9.44 4.77 -7.57
N VAL A 71 10.13 3.76 -7.04
CA VAL A 71 10.17 3.52 -5.61
C VAL A 71 11.03 4.59 -4.93
N ASP A 72 10.48 5.28 -3.92
CA ASP A 72 11.21 6.22 -3.06
C ASP A 72 10.76 5.97 -1.62
N LEU A 73 11.65 5.46 -0.77
CA LEU A 73 11.35 5.16 0.64
C LEU A 73 11.48 6.39 1.55
N SER A 74 12.10 7.47 1.06
CA SER A 74 12.33 8.69 1.84
C SER A 74 11.20 9.70 1.69
N HIS A 75 10.76 9.91 0.44
CA HIS A 75 9.72 10.86 0.07
C HIS A 75 8.71 10.25 -0.92
N PRO A 76 7.87 9.30 -0.47
CA PRO A 76 6.86 8.69 -1.34
C PRO A 76 5.63 9.60 -1.40
N ASP A 77 5.11 9.83 -2.61
CA ASP A 77 3.83 10.52 -2.82
C ASP A 77 2.66 9.60 -2.41
N ILE A 78 2.82 8.31 -2.71
CA ILE A 78 1.80 7.27 -2.54
C ILE A 78 2.38 6.11 -1.71
N HIS A 79 1.61 5.60 -0.75
CA HIS A 79 1.98 4.42 0.03
C HIS A 79 1.05 3.27 -0.32
N ILE A 80 1.61 2.17 -0.81
CA ILE A 80 0.89 0.92 -1.07
C ILE A 80 0.98 0.10 0.20
N VAL A 81 -0.10 0.01 0.97
CA VAL A 81 -0.15 -0.80 2.19
C VAL A 81 -0.62 -2.20 1.85
N VAL A 82 0.18 -3.19 2.19
CA VAL A 82 -0.08 -4.62 2.04
C VAL A 82 -0.12 -5.21 3.44
N GLN A 83 -1.31 -5.59 3.89
CA GLN A 83 -1.52 -6.17 5.21
C GLN A 83 -2.00 -7.61 5.08
N ILE A 84 -1.21 -8.55 5.61
CA ILE A 84 -1.58 -9.96 5.66
C ILE A 84 -2.09 -10.31 7.05
N VAL A 85 -3.29 -10.88 7.12
CA VAL A 85 -3.88 -11.41 8.36
C VAL A 85 -4.31 -12.84 8.10
N LYS A 86 -3.64 -13.80 8.76
CA LYS A 86 -3.79 -15.24 8.48
C LYS A 86 -3.60 -15.52 6.97
N THR A 87 -4.64 -15.95 6.28
CA THR A 87 -4.64 -16.31 4.85
C THR A 87 -5.21 -15.22 3.95
N VAL A 88 -5.54 -14.05 4.49
CA VAL A 88 -6.13 -12.93 3.74
C VAL A 88 -5.10 -11.81 3.58
N CYS A 89 -4.97 -11.30 2.36
CA CYS A 89 -4.21 -10.10 2.05
C CYS A 89 -5.17 -8.94 1.82
N LEU A 90 -4.92 -7.83 2.50
CA LEU A 90 -5.65 -6.58 2.41
C LEU A 90 -4.71 -5.54 1.80
N ILE A 91 -5.15 -4.86 0.75
CA ILE A 91 -4.36 -3.88 0.03
C ILE A 91 -5.09 -2.55 0.02
N GLY A 92 -4.36 -1.48 0.30
CA GLY A 92 -4.84 -0.11 0.27
C GLY A 92 -3.79 0.83 -0.30
N LEU A 93 -4.25 1.91 -0.94
CA LEU A 93 -3.39 3.02 -1.33
C LEU A 93 -3.67 4.19 -0.42
N VAL A 94 -2.58 4.81 0.07
CA VAL A 94 -2.68 5.99 0.90
C VAL A 94 -1.85 7.09 0.28
N GLU A 95 -2.56 8.10 -0.24
CA GLU A 95 -1.96 9.37 -0.61
C GLU A 95 -1.73 10.21 0.65
N LYS A 96 -0.65 11.00 0.69
CA LYS A 96 -0.41 11.98 1.76
C LYS A 96 -0.36 11.39 3.19
N TYR A 97 0.28 10.24 3.35
CA TYR A 97 0.45 9.53 4.64
C TYR A 97 1.05 10.41 5.76
N LYS A 98 1.90 11.39 5.41
CA LYS A 98 2.47 12.38 6.35
C LYS A 98 1.48 13.51 6.73
N GLU A 99 0.60 13.95 5.83
CA GLU A 99 -0.34 15.05 6.11
C GLU A 99 -1.54 14.59 6.95
N LEU A 100 -1.93 13.32 6.84
CA LEU A 100 -3.09 12.75 7.57
C LEU A 100 -2.71 12.05 8.88
N ALA A 101 -1.56 12.39 9.49
CA ALA A 101 -1.11 11.87 10.78
C ALA A 101 -1.19 10.33 10.92
N LYS A 102 -0.87 9.58 9.86
CA LYS A 102 -0.96 8.11 9.84
C LYS A 102 -2.37 7.57 10.14
N PHE A 103 -3.43 8.34 9.88
CA PHE A 103 -4.84 7.99 10.16
C PHE A 103 -5.10 7.64 11.64
N ASN A 104 -4.35 8.27 12.54
CA ASN A 104 -4.62 8.20 13.98
C ASN A 104 -5.77 9.15 14.30
N VAL A 105 -7.01 8.63 14.32
CA VAL A 105 -8.24 9.41 14.56
C VAL A 105 -8.13 10.30 15.81
N ARG A 106 -7.38 9.85 16.83
CA ARG A 106 -7.15 10.61 18.06
C ARG A 106 -6.30 11.88 17.88
N GLN A 107 -5.42 11.92 16.88
CA GLN A 107 -4.65 13.14 16.54
C GLN A 107 -5.46 14.09 15.66
N LEU A 108 -6.46 13.60 14.91
CA LEU A 108 -7.36 14.45 14.13
C LEU A 108 -8.38 15.19 15.01
N THR A 109 -8.78 14.61 16.15
CA THR A 109 -9.74 15.20 17.08
C THR A 109 -9.10 16.01 18.20
N SER A 110 -7.77 16.15 18.22
CA SER A 110 -7.11 17.02 19.19
C SER A 110 -7.25 18.46 18.71
N SER A 111 -8.39 19.08 19.01
CA SER A 111 -8.53 20.53 18.95
C SER A 111 -7.32 21.13 19.66
N LYS A 112 -6.51 21.93 18.95
CA LYS A 112 -5.55 22.81 19.60
C LYS A 112 -6.37 23.76 20.46
N SER A 113 -6.39 23.53 21.77
CA SER A 113 -6.64 24.58 22.75
C SER A 113 -5.39 25.42 22.91
#